data_AF-A0A532T1Q8-F1
#
_entry.id   AF-A0A532T1Q8-F1
#
_cell.length_a   1.000
_cell.length_b   1.000
_cell.length_c   1.000
_cell.angle_alpha   90.00
_cell.angle_beta   90.00
_cell.angle_gamma   90.00
#
_symmetry.space_group_name_H-M   'P 1'
#
loop_
_entity.id
_entity.type
_entity.pdbx_description
1 polymer ?
#
loop_
_entity_poly.entity_id
_entity_poly.type
_entity_poly.pdbx_seq_one_letter_code
_entity_poly.pdbx_strand_id
1 'polypeptide(L)'
;MKIQQFFSKKKHIKRDYKMSSSTNEFNINEYLTVKLENIKTNIYVNGEPFNQCKSLLIEIPSEDLYLTDEVESIDEAADKLKSTLEDYEDIYLIPPEVEFWGHCSNLQIWVENNYDTRLLHSNLSFPLLKKLCDVGDPKAKEVFKKEIVERFKGNYIPIKMYLIEGGYLGYLDSELLIYILENSRTLLPASCVSYIQKRLSFEGNHNALFYFFDGQYDKAINICKKIISLFPDDFDSWENLGYILTRKREYQNAIKAYKKALELKKDGIIYKELAYLYFLKKEYDKAFNFSKSAIKLDPELKFSLKNIKMYYHPKRKLIPSIFSYVKNYITNPNIKFRVYFNLRIMEQYIMGYFSNEL
;
A
#
# COMPACT_ATOMS: atom_id res chain seq x y z
N MET A 1 -16.47 -26.38 23.66
CA MET A 1 -17.76 -26.05 24.33
C MET A 1 -18.85 -25.53 23.38
N LYS A 2 -18.57 -24.61 22.44
CA LYS A 2 -19.59 -24.10 21.48
C LYS A 2 -20.03 -25.10 20.38
N ILE A 3 -19.18 -26.07 20.03
CA ILE A 3 -19.47 -27.11 19.02
C ILE A 3 -20.52 -28.13 19.54
N GLN A 4 -20.54 -28.45 20.84
CA GLN A 4 -21.59 -29.33 21.40
C GLN A 4 -22.96 -28.65 21.46
N GLN A 5 -23.00 -27.32 21.68
CA GLN A 5 -24.25 -26.55 21.59
C GLN A 5 -24.82 -26.52 20.16
N PHE A 6 -23.97 -26.58 19.12
CA PHE A 6 -24.38 -26.66 17.71
C PHE A 6 -25.19 -27.92 17.41
N PHE A 7 -24.73 -29.10 17.85
CA PHE A 7 -25.48 -30.35 17.68
C PHE A 7 -26.78 -30.39 18.51
N SER A 8 -26.80 -29.74 19.68
CA SER A 8 -28.01 -29.66 20.52
C SER A 8 -29.11 -28.78 19.90
N LYS A 9 -28.75 -27.71 19.18
CA LYS A 9 -29.71 -26.84 18.48
C LYS A 9 -30.28 -27.48 17.21
N LYS A 10 -29.50 -28.32 16.50
CA LYS A 10 -29.98 -29.10 15.34
C LYS A 10 -31.14 -30.03 15.71
N LYS A 11 -31.17 -30.61 16.92
CA LYS A 11 -32.25 -31.51 17.39
C LYS A 11 -33.63 -30.84 17.54
N HIS A 12 -33.72 -29.52 17.62
CA HIS A 12 -34.97 -28.80 17.89
C HIS A 12 -35.62 -28.14 16.65
N ILE A 13 -35.02 -28.25 15.47
CA ILE A 13 -35.61 -27.73 14.23
C ILE A 13 -36.28 -28.87 13.47
N LYS A 14 -37.32 -29.47 14.07
CA LYS A 14 -38.39 -30.09 13.26
C LYS A 14 -39.30 -28.95 12.82
N ARG A 15 -39.07 -28.40 11.63
CA ARG A 15 -40.02 -27.50 10.98
C ARG A 15 -40.71 -28.29 9.88
N ASP A 16 -42.01 -28.50 10.06
CA ASP A 16 -42.92 -29.06 9.07
C ASP A 16 -42.95 -28.15 7.84
N TYR A 17 -42.18 -28.49 6.80
CA TYR A 17 -42.32 -27.85 5.50
C TYR A 17 -43.50 -28.51 4.78
N LYS A 18 -44.64 -27.81 4.72
CA LYS A 18 -45.70 -28.11 3.75
C LYS A 18 -45.14 -27.89 2.35
N MET A 19 -44.93 -28.98 1.61
CA MET A 19 -44.59 -28.94 0.19
C MET A 19 -45.75 -28.33 -0.61
N SER A 20 -45.54 -27.14 -1.15
CA SER A 20 -46.29 -26.66 -2.31
C SER A 20 -45.44 -26.90 -3.56
N SER A 21 -46.00 -27.60 -4.53
CA SER A 21 -45.50 -27.69 -5.90
C SER A 21 -45.16 -26.30 -6.46
N SER A 22 -44.03 -26.21 -7.20
CA SER A 22 -43.60 -25.10 -8.08
C SER A 22 -42.63 -24.00 -7.58
N THR A 23 -41.62 -24.30 -6.76
CA THR A 23 -40.44 -23.40 -6.70
C THR A 23 -39.13 -24.18 -6.73
N ASN A 24 -38.53 -24.27 -7.91
CA ASN A 24 -37.16 -24.73 -8.14
C ASN A 24 -36.12 -23.65 -7.75
N GLU A 25 -36.49 -22.68 -6.93
CA GLU A 25 -35.71 -21.47 -6.64
C GLU A 25 -35.97 -21.03 -5.21
N PHE A 26 -34.89 -20.72 -4.48
CA PHE A 26 -34.91 -20.25 -3.12
C PHE A 26 -33.98 -19.05 -2.98
N ASN A 27 -34.53 -17.90 -2.59
CA ASN A 27 -33.78 -16.66 -2.37
C ASN A 27 -33.32 -16.60 -0.90
N ILE A 28 -32.01 -16.64 -0.68
CA ILE A 28 -31.41 -16.57 0.66
C ILE A 28 -31.32 -15.11 1.12
N ASN A 29 -30.88 -14.23 0.23
CA ASN A 29 -30.88 -12.78 0.43
C ASN A 29 -30.98 -12.07 -0.94
N GLU A 30 -30.82 -10.74 -0.94
CA GLU A 30 -30.85 -9.91 -2.15
C GLU A 30 -29.85 -10.34 -3.24
N TYR A 31 -28.71 -10.91 -2.85
CA TYR A 31 -27.60 -11.24 -3.75
C TYR A 31 -27.42 -12.73 -3.98
N LEU A 32 -28.03 -13.62 -3.20
CA LEU A 32 -27.75 -15.05 -3.17
C LEU A 32 -29.03 -15.86 -3.36
N THR A 33 -29.05 -16.64 -4.44
CA THR A 33 -30.18 -17.50 -4.80
C THR A 33 -29.69 -18.92 -5.07
N VAL A 34 -30.50 -19.91 -4.74
CA VAL A 34 -30.24 -21.33 -5.04
C VAL A 34 -31.35 -21.85 -5.95
N LYS A 35 -31.00 -22.57 -7.01
CA LYS A 35 -31.97 -23.15 -7.95
C LYS A 35 -31.74 -24.65 -8.14
N LEU A 36 -32.81 -25.41 -8.26
CA LEU A 36 -32.78 -26.82 -8.65
C LEU A 36 -33.07 -26.93 -10.14
N GLU A 37 -32.04 -27.16 -10.94
CA GLU A 37 -32.11 -27.17 -12.40
C GLU A 37 -31.50 -28.46 -12.93
N ASN A 38 -32.25 -29.20 -13.76
CA ASN A 38 -31.79 -30.46 -14.35
C ASN A 38 -31.20 -31.41 -13.29
N ILE A 39 -31.89 -31.59 -12.16
CA ILE A 39 -31.50 -32.51 -11.06
C ILE A 39 -30.26 -32.00 -10.28
N LYS A 40 -29.74 -30.81 -10.59
CA LYS A 40 -28.57 -30.22 -9.92
C LYS A 40 -28.95 -28.96 -9.16
N THR A 41 -28.49 -28.87 -7.92
CA THR A 41 -28.60 -27.65 -7.13
C THR A 41 -27.50 -26.66 -7.52
N ASN A 42 -27.88 -25.47 -7.96
CA ASN A 42 -27.00 -24.41 -8.43
C ASN A 42 -27.11 -23.16 -7.55
N ILE A 43 -25.96 -22.55 -7.25
CA ILE A 43 -25.89 -21.30 -6.49
C ILE A 43 -25.69 -20.17 -7.48
N TYR A 44 -26.42 -19.08 -7.30
CA TYR A 44 -26.36 -17.87 -8.10
C TYR A 44 -26.02 -16.69 -7.21
N VAL A 45 -25.09 -15.84 -7.66
CA VAL A 45 -24.73 -14.60 -6.98
C VAL A 45 -25.04 -13.43 -7.92
N ASN A 46 -25.98 -12.58 -7.52
CA ASN A 46 -26.51 -11.48 -8.32
C ASN A 46 -26.99 -11.94 -9.71
N GLY A 47 -27.69 -13.08 -9.76
CA GLY A 47 -28.21 -13.67 -11.00
C GLY A 47 -27.20 -14.47 -11.82
N GLU A 48 -25.90 -14.44 -11.50
CA GLU A 48 -24.84 -15.16 -12.22
C GLU A 48 -24.51 -16.51 -11.55
N PRO A 49 -24.31 -17.59 -12.31
CA PRO A 49 -23.99 -18.91 -11.74
C PRO A 49 -22.63 -18.90 -11.03
N PHE A 50 -22.60 -19.45 -9.81
CA PHE A 50 -21.39 -19.63 -9.01
C PHE A 50 -20.86 -21.06 -9.15
N ASN A 51 -19.84 -21.21 -10.00
CA ASN A 51 -19.30 -22.51 -10.42
C ASN A 51 -18.03 -22.87 -9.62
N GLN A 52 -18.18 -23.27 -8.36
CA GLN A 52 -17.08 -23.81 -7.53
C GLN A 52 -17.50 -25.13 -6.86
N CYS A 53 -16.53 -26.04 -6.61
CA CYS A 53 -16.79 -27.40 -6.13
C CYS A 53 -17.70 -27.43 -4.89
N LYS A 54 -18.89 -28.02 -5.06
CA LYS A 54 -19.96 -28.13 -4.05
C LYS A 54 -19.79 -29.33 -3.11
N SER A 55 -18.72 -30.13 -3.29
CA SER A 55 -18.65 -31.52 -2.85
C SER A 55 -18.67 -31.79 -1.34
N LEU A 56 -18.79 -30.79 -0.46
CA LEU A 56 -18.92 -31.00 0.98
C LEU A 56 -19.90 -30.00 1.59
N LEU A 57 -21.19 -30.23 1.31
CA LEU A 57 -22.32 -29.73 2.10
C LEU A 57 -22.99 -30.86 2.89
N ILE A 58 -22.28 -31.98 3.07
CA ILE A 58 -22.79 -33.21 3.68
C ILE A 58 -22.76 -33.09 5.20
N GLU A 59 -23.88 -33.45 5.82
CA GLU A 59 -24.01 -33.57 7.27
C GLU A 59 -23.00 -34.58 7.81
N ILE A 60 -22.16 -34.16 8.76
CA ILE A 60 -21.32 -35.07 9.53
C ILE A 60 -22.25 -35.92 10.41
N PRO A 61 -22.30 -37.26 10.27
CA PRO A 61 -23.05 -38.13 11.18
C PRO A 61 -22.51 -37.95 12.60
N SER A 62 -23.40 -37.86 13.59
CA SER A 62 -23.03 -37.59 14.99
C SER A 62 -22.28 -38.74 15.69
N GLU A 63 -21.93 -39.80 14.97
CA GLU A 63 -21.44 -41.07 15.53
C GLU A 63 -19.93 -41.30 15.33
N ASP A 64 -19.24 -40.49 14.52
CA ASP A 64 -17.78 -40.65 14.25
C ASP A 64 -16.86 -39.66 14.98
N LEU A 65 -17.30 -39.12 16.11
CA LEU A 65 -16.49 -38.22 16.97
C LEU A 65 -15.51 -39.02 17.85
N TYR A 66 -14.64 -39.81 17.24
CA TYR A 66 -13.44 -40.35 17.87
C TYR A 66 -12.21 -40.09 17.00
N LEU A 67 -11.90 -38.82 16.78
CA LEU A 67 -10.54 -38.40 16.40
C LEU A 67 -10.00 -37.54 17.53
N THR A 68 -9.28 -38.21 18.41
CA THR A 68 -8.37 -37.62 19.39
C THR A 68 -7.20 -36.98 18.65
N ASP A 69 -6.72 -35.88 19.24
CA ASP A 69 -5.48 -35.16 18.98
C ASP A 69 -5.54 -33.96 18.01
N GLU A 70 -5.01 -32.87 18.57
CA GLU A 70 -4.85 -31.49 18.08
C GLU A 70 -4.95 -31.32 16.56
N VAL A 71 -5.98 -30.58 16.12
CA VAL A 71 -6.08 -30.09 14.76
C VAL A 71 -6.04 -28.56 14.82
N GLU A 72 -5.08 -27.94 14.13
CA GLU A 72 -4.86 -26.48 14.19
C GLU A 72 -5.80 -25.70 13.24
N SER A 73 -6.41 -26.39 12.27
CA SER A 73 -7.33 -25.78 11.29
C SER A 73 -8.41 -26.73 10.76
N ILE A 74 -9.50 -26.17 10.24
CA ILE A 74 -10.59 -26.94 9.61
C ILE A 74 -10.09 -27.70 8.37
N ASP A 75 -9.09 -27.18 7.67
CA ASP A 75 -8.51 -27.81 6.48
C ASP A 75 -7.71 -29.08 6.85
N GLU A 76 -6.99 -29.06 7.97
CA GLU A 76 -6.29 -30.24 8.49
C GLU A 76 -7.27 -31.32 8.98
N ALA A 77 -8.42 -30.92 9.55
CA ALA A 77 -9.49 -31.86 9.89
C ALA A 77 -10.13 -32.45 8.63
N ALA A 78 -10.39 -31.61 7.61
CA ALA A 78 -11.00 -32.03 6.36
C ALA A 78 -10.10 -32.99 5.58
N ASP A 79 -8.78 -32.75 5.52
CA ASP A 79 -7.84 -33.68 4.87
C ASP A 79 -7.71 -35.01 5.63
N LYS A 80 -7.70 -34.98 6.97
CA LYS A 80 -7.72 -36.20 7.82
C LYS A 80 -9.02 -37.00 7.68
N LEU A 81 -10.15 -36.31 7.48
CA LEU A 81 -11.47 -36.93 7.23
C LEU A 81 -11.60 -37.46 5.80
N LYS A 82 -10.99 -36.78 4.82
CA LYS A 82 -11.03 -37.19 3.42
C LYS A 82 -10.35 -38.54 3.20
N SER A 83 -9.24 -38.80 3.91
CA SER A 83 -8.59 -40.11 3.87
C SER A 83 -9.39 -41.22 4.56
N THR A 84 -10.37 -40.89 5.41
CA THR A 84 -11.25 -41.88 6.06
C THR A 84 -12.55 -42.11 5.28
N LEU A 85 -12.95 -41.17 4.43
CA LEU A 85 -14.17 -41.22 3.63
C LEU A 85 -13.97 -41.79 2.22
N GLU A 86 -12.72 -41.97 1.77
CA GLU A 86 -12.41 -42.60 0.48
C GLU A 86 -12.74 -44.12 0.42
N ASP A 87 -12.99 -44.76 1.56
CA ASP A 87 -13.32 -46.20 1.65
C ASP A 87 -14.83 -46.51 1.70
N TYR A 88 -15.71 -45.49 1.78
CA TYR A 88 -17.17 -45.69 1.80
C TYR A 88 -17.79 -45.37 0.43
N GLU A 89 -17.64 -46.32 -0.50
CA GLU A 89 -18.37 -46.40 -1.77
C GLU A 89 -19.86 -46.78 -1.62
N ASP A 90 -20.49 -46.57 -0.45
CA ASP A 90 -21.94 -46.75 -0.30
C ASP A 90 -22.68 -45.45 -0.63
N ILE A 91 -23.00 -45.33 -1.92
CA ILE A 91 -23.78 -44.28 -2.54
C ILE A 91 -25.20 -44.27 -1.93
N TYR A 92 -25.39 -43.53 -0.84
CA TYR A 92 -26.70 -42.99 -0.52
C TYR A 92 -27.03 -41.93 -1.56
N LEU A 93 -27.80 -42.31 -2.58
CA LEU A 93 -28.34 -41.39 -3.58
C LEU A 93 -29.39 -40.50 -2.89
N ILE A 94 -28.95 -39.39 -2.30
CA ILE A 94 -29.85 -38.40 -1.70
C ILE A 94 -30.76 -37.87 -2.82
N PRO A 95 -32.10 -37.86 -2.64
CA PRO A 95 -32.98 -37.28 -3.65
C PRO A 95 -32.61 -35.81 -3.92
N PRO A 96 -32.58 -35.37 -5.19
CA PRO A 96 -32.14 -34.03 -5.58
C PRO A 96 -32.85 -32.89 -4.82
N GLU A 97 -34.13 -33.08 -4.52
CA GLU A 97 -34.94 -32.13 -3.75
C GLU A 97 -34.50 -32.05 -2.29
N VAL A 98 -34.13 -33.19 -1.69
CA VAL A 98 -33.62 -33.25 -0.31
C VAL A 98 -32.25 -32.58 -0.23
N GLU A 99 -31.38 -32.86 -1.20
CA GLU A 99 -30.08 -32.19 -1.33
C GLU A 99 -30.25 -30.67 -1.50
N PHE A 100 -31.15 -30.24 -2.38
CA PHE A 100 -31.48 -28.84 -2.62
C PHE A 100 -31.85 -28.10 -1.33
N TRP A 101 -32.77 -28.65 -0.55
CA TRP A 101 -33.19 -28.04 0.72
C TRP A 101 -32.09 -28.07 1.78
N GLY A 102 -31.23 -29.09 1.78
CA GLY A 102 -30.03 -29.14 2.61
C GLY A 102 -29.08 -27.96 2.31
N HIS A 103 -28.79 -27.72 1.04
CA HIS A 103 -27.94 -26.61 0.60
C HIS A 103 -28.55 -25.25 0.93
N CYS A 104 -29.87 -25.09 0.69
CA CYS A 104 -30.59 -23.86 1.05
C CYS A 104 -30.50 -23.59 2.56
N SER A 105 -30.75 -24.60 3.39
CA SER A 105 -30.69 -24.46 4.85
C SER A 105 -29.29 -24.11 5.34
N ASN A 106 -28.25 -24.76 4.80
CA ASN A 106 -26.86 -24.49 5.18
C ASN A 106 -26.43 -23.06 4.82
N LEU A 107 -26.75 -22.61 3.61
CA LEU A 107 -26.43 -21.25 3.16
C LEU A 107 -27.24 -20.20 3.92
N GLN A 108 -28.52 -20.45 4.21
CA GLN A 108 -29.37 -19.57 5.01
C GLN A 108 -28.75 -19.34 6.40
N ILE A 109 -28.35 -20.42 7.09
CA ILE A 109 -27.69 -20.36 8.38
C ILE A 109 -26.38 -19.57 8.29
N TRP A 110 -25.60 -19.77 7.23
CA TRP A 110 -24.36 -19.04 7.00
C TRP A 110 -24.59 -17.52 6.88
N VAL A 111 -25.58 -17.09 6.11
CA VAL A 111 -25.93 -15.65 5.96
C VAL A 111 -26.48 -15.04 7.26
N GLU A 112 -27.36 -15.76 7.95
CA GLU A 112 -27.94 -15.35 9.24
C GLU A 112 -26.87 -15.18 10.33
N ASN A 113 -25.81 -15.99 10.28
CA ASN A 113 -24.67 -15.90 11.20
C ASN A 113 -23.52 -15.04 10.66
N ASN A 114 -23.86 -14.00 9.89
CA ASN A 114 -22.91 -13.00 9.40
C ASN A 114 -21.77 -13.56 8.57
N TYR A 115 -22.07 -14.52 7.69
CA TYR A 115 -21.10 -15.15 6.79
C TYR A 115 -19.93 -15.82 7.52
N ASP A 116 -20.14 -16.32 8.73
CA ASP A 116 -19.12 -17.04 9.50
C ASP A 116 -18.56 -18.21 8.68
N THR A 117 -17.31 -18.08 8.23
CA THR A 117 -16.66 -19.00 7.29
C THR A 117 -16.47 -20.40 7.83
N ARG A 118 -16.72 -20.62 9.13
CA ARG A 118 -16.67 -21.93 9.81
C ARG A 118 -17.96 -22.74 9.65
N LEU A 119 -19.04 -22.13 9.17
CA LEU A 119 -20.35 -22.79 9.02
C LEU A 119 -20.53 -23.50 7.68
N LEU A 120 -19.63 -23.26 6.72
CA LEU A 120 -19.58 -23.91 5.42
C LEU A 120 -18.16 -24.42 5.18
N HIS A 121 -18.01 -25.42 4.31
CA HIS A 121 -16.70 -25.91 3.90
C HIS A 121 -15.85 -24.76 3.30
N SER A 122 -14.55 -24.72 3.59
CA SER A 122 -13.63 -23.64 3.20
C SER A 122 -13.59 -23.37 1.68
N ASN A 123 -13.65 -24.43 0.88
CA ASN A 123 -13.76 -24.39 -0.59
C ASN A 123 -15.02 -23.68 -1.13
N LEU A 124 -16.07 -23.52 -0.31
CA LEU A 124 -17.29 -22.80 -0.65
C LEU A 124 -17.36 -21.45 0.07
N SER A 125 -17.08 -21.43 1.37
CA SER A 125 -17.34 -20.28 2.25
C SER A 125 -16.57 -19.03 1.84
N PHE A 126 -15.26 -19.15 1.61
CA PHE A 126 -14.42 -18.00 1.27
C PHE A 126 -14.61 -17.49 -0.15
N PRO A 127 -14.67 -18.36 -1.18
CA PRO A 127 -14.87 -17.88 -2.54
C PRO A 127 -16.28 -17.34 -2.79
N LEU A 128 -17.29 -17.89 -2.11
CA LEU A 128 -18.65 -17.34 -2.15
C LEU A 128 -18.71 -15.97 -1.46
N LEU A 129 -18.05 -15.82 -0.30
CA LEU A 129 -17.91 -14.53 0.39
C LEU A 129 -17.20 -13.49 -0.48
N LYS A 130 -16.13 -13.88 -1.19
CA LYS A 130 -15.45 -13.04 -2.18
C LYS A 130 -16.42 -12.58 -3.26
N LYS A 131 -17.18 -13.51 -3.87
CA LYS A 131 -18.11 -13.19 -4.95
C LYS A 131 -19.21 -12.22 -4.48
N LEU A 132 -19.74 -12.41 -3.27
CA LEU A 132 -20.70 -11.49 -2.65
C LEU A 132 -20.09 -10.10 -2.43
N CYS A 133 -18.84 -10.04 -1.96
CA CYS A 133 -18.10 -8.79 -1.84
C CYS A 133 -17.93 -8.09 -3.20
N ASP A 134 -17.59 -8.84 -4.26
CA ASP A 134 -17.39 -8.35 -5.62
C ASP A 134 -18.68 -7.76 -6.24
N VAL A 135 -19.85 -8.38 -5.99
CA VAL A 135 -21.14 -7.87 -6.48
C VAL A 135 -21.71 -6.74 -5.63
N GLY A 136 -21.06 -6.41 -4.52
CA GLY A 136 -21.33 -5.19 -3.79
C GLY A 136 -21.99 -5.34 -2.43
N ASP A 137 -22.26 -6.55 -1.95
CA ASP A 137 -22.91 -6.80 -0.66
C ASP A 137 -22.12 -6.11 0.48
N PRO A 138 -22.72 -5.14 1.19
CA PRO A 138 -22.02 -4.34 2.19
C PRO A 138 -21.57 -5.16 3.40
N LYS A 139 -22.38 -6.15 3.81
CA LYS A 139 -22.07 -7.04 4.93
C LYS A 139 -20.97 -8.01 4.52
N ALA A 140 -21.03 -8.56 3.31
CA ALA A 140 -19.97 -9.41 2.79
C ALA A 140 -18.64 -8.65 2.69
N LYS A 141 -18.63 -7.40 2.22
CA LYS A 141 -17.42 -6.55 2.17
C LYS A 141 -16.75 -6.39 3.53
N GLU A 142 -17.54 -6.12 4.58
CA GLU A 142 -17.01 -5.95 5.93
C GLU A 142 -16.43 -7.26 6.47
N VAL A 143 -17.18 -8.35 6.36
CA VAL A 143 -16.75 -9.68 6.85
C VAL A 143 -15.53 -10.17 6.08
N PHE A 144 -15.49 -9.98 4.76
CA PHE A 144 -14.42 -10.46 3.90
C PHE A 144 -13.07 -9.80 4.23
N LYS A 145 -13.04 -8.48 4.47
CA LYS A 145 -11.83 -7.78 4.93
C LYS A 145 -11.28 -8.39 6.22
N LYS A 146 -12.16 -8.60 7.22
CA LYS A 146 -11.79 -9.20 8.51
C LYS A 146 -11.25 -10.61 8.34
N GLU A 147 -11.91 -11.41 7.52
CA GLU A 147 -11.52 -12.79 7.23
C GLU A 147 -10.15 -12.88 6.55
N ILE A 148 -9.85 -12.00 5.58
CA ILE A 148 -8.52 -11.92 4.97
C ILE A 148 -7.46 -11.65 6.05
N VAL A 149 -7.70 -10.67 6.92
CA VAL A 149 -6.77 -10.31 8.01
C VAL A 149 -6.58 -11.46 8.99
N GLU A 150 -7.65 -12.13 9.42
CA GLU A 150 -7.55 -13.29 10.33
C GLU A 150 -6.76 -14.45 9.71
N ARG A 151 -7.00 -14.76 8.43
CA ARG A 151 -6.22 -15.77 7.71
C ARG A 151 -4.75 -15.38 7.56
N PHE A 152 -4.49 -14.09 7.37
CA PHE A 152 -3.12 -13.58 7.24
C PHE A 152 -2.35 -13.56 8.58
N LYS A 153 -3.06 -13.43 9.71
CA LYS A 153 -2.49 -13.54 11.07
C LYS A 153 -1.99 -14.95 11.39
N GLY A 154 -2.59 -15.97 10.79
CA GLY A 154 -2.16 -17.36 10.97
C GLY A 154 -0.68 -17.56 10.63
N ASN A 155 -0.05 -18.60 11.17
CA ASN A 155 1.36 -18.90 10.91
C ASN A 155 1.58 -19.71 9.63
N TYR A 156 0.50 -20.19 9.00
CA TYR A 156 0.58 -21.07 7.84
C TYR A 156 0.89 -20.30 6.55
N ILE A 157 2.13 -20.44 6.08
CA ILE A 157 2.68 -19.72 4.91
C ILE A 157 1.88 -19.97 3.62
N PRO A 158 1.42 -21.19 3.30
CA PRO A 158 0.66 -21.42 2.06
C PRO A 158 -0.63 -20.62 1.96
N ILE A 159 -1.37 -20.41 3.06
CA ILE A 159 -2.54 -19.53 3.07
C ILE A 159 -2.15 -18.08 2.75
N LYS A 160 -1.02 -17.58 3.29
CA LYS A 160 -0.55 -16.23 2.98
C LYS A 160 -0.20 -16.09 1.50
N MET A 161 0.48 -17.08 0.92
CA MET A 161 0.80 -17.10 -0.51
C MET A 161 -0.45 -17.10 -1.37
N TYR A 162 -1.42 -17.96 -1.04
CA TYR A 162 -2.71 -17.98 -1.72
C TYR A 162 -3.41 -16.61 -1.70
N LEU A 163 -3.40 -15.92 -0.56
CA LEU A 163 -4.00 -14.59 -0.44
C LEU A 163 -3.25 -13.51 -1.26
N ILE A 164 -1.93 -13.61 -1.35
CA ILE A 164 -1.10 -12.69 -2.13
C ILE A 164 -1.30 -12.93 -3.63
N GLU A 165 -1.11 -14.17 -4.09
CA GLU A 165 -1.20 -14.56 -5.49
C GLU A 165 -2.62 -14.39 -6.04
N GLY A 166 -3.64 -14.64 -5.21
CA GLY A 166 -5.03 -14.40 -5.55
C GLY A 166 -5.46 -12.92 -5.49
N GLY A 167 -4.56 -12.00 -5.17
CA GLY A 167 -4.84 -10.56 -5.16
C GLY A 167 -5.74 -10.09 -4.02
N TYR A 168 -5.92 -10.88 -2.96
CA TYR A 168 -6.85 -10.61 -1.87
C TYR A 168 -6.44 -9.39 -1.02
N LEU A 169 -5.16 -9.03 -1.01
CA LEU A 169 -4.70 -7.80 -0.35
C LEU A 169 -5.30 -6.54 -1.01
N GLY A 170 -5.75 -6.62 -2.26
CA GLY A 170 -6.44 -5.53 -2.96
C GLY A 170 -7.73 -5.06 -2.27
N TYR A 171 -8.37 -5.93 -1.48
CA TYR A 171 -9.61 -5.62 -0.75
C TYR A 171 -9.36 -4.87 0.57
N LEU A 172 -8.12 -4.84 1.04
CA LEU A 172 -7.75 -4.18 2.29
C LEU A 172 -7.45 -2.71 2.05
N ASP A 173 -7.83 -1.88 3.01
CA ASP A 173 -7.42 -0.47 3.07
C ASP A 173 -6.03 -0.32 3.71
N SER A 174 -5.48 0.89 3.63
CA SER A 174 -4.13 1.18 4.08
C SER A 174 -3.93 0.89 5.58
N GLU A 175 -4.97 1.05 6.41
CA GLU A 175 -4.90 0.77 7.84
C GLU A 175 -4.74 -0.73 8.11
N LEU A 176 -5.55 -1.56 7.45
CA LEU A 176 -5.45 -3.02 7.57
C LEU A 176 -4.13 -3.57 7.00
N LEU A 177 -3.60 -2.96 5.93
CA LEU A 177 -2.29 -3.32 5.38
C LEU A 177 -1.13 -2.99 6.33
N ILE A 178 -1.16 -1.82 6.98
CA ILE A 178 -0.18 -1.45 8.01
C ILE A 178 -0.30 -2.40 9.19
N TYR A 179 -1.52 -2.68 9.65
CA TYR A 179 -1.76 -3.63 10.72
C TYR A 179 -1.14 -5.01 10.44
N ILE A 180 -1.29 -5.51 9.20
CA ILE A 180 -0.66 -6.75 8.75
C ILE A 180 0.88 -6.69 8.83
N LEU A 181 1.49 -5.60 8.36
CA LEU A 181 2.95 -5.42 8.40
C LEU A 181 3.50 -5.38 9.83
N GLU A 182 2.80 -4.69 10.73
CA GLU A 182 3.25 -4.51 12.12
C GLU A 182 3.04 -5.77 12.98
N ASN A 183 2.03 -6.58 12.66
CA ASN A 183 1.60 -7.70 13.51
C ASN A 183 1.90 -9.10 12.94
N SER A 184 2.58 -9.21 11.80
CA SER A 184 2.96 -10.51 11.25
C SER A 184 4.07 -11.16 12.09
N ARG A 185 3.69 -12.15 12.92
CA ARG A 185 4.63 -12.91 13.79
C ARG A 185 5.68 -13.71 13.00
N THR A 186 5.41 -14.02 11.74
CA THR A 186 6.38 -14.64 10.82
C THR A 186 6.88 -13.62 9.81
N LEU A 187 8.16 -13.75 9.40
CA LEU A 187 8.75 -12.90 8.37
C LEU A 187 7.90 -13.02 7.10
N LEU A 188 7.30 -11.91 6.66
CA LEU A 188 6.52 -11.90 5.43
C LEU A 188 7.43 -12.17 4.22
N PRO A 189 6.91 -12.82 3.18
CA PRO A 189 7.65 -12.98 1.93
C PRO A 189 8.06 -11.62 1.40
N ALA A 190 9.29 -11.49 0.88
CA ALA A 190 9.80 -10.23 0.34
C ALA A 190 8.88 -9.66 -0.78
N SER A 191 8.26 -10.52 -1.58
CA SER A 191 7.26 -10.13 -2.59
C SER A 191 6.03 -9.46 -1.98
N CYS A 192 5.55 -9.97 -0.84
CA CYS A 192 4.43 -9.41 -0.10
C CYS A 192 4.78 -8.03 0.47
N VAL A 193 5.91 -7.94 1.17
CA VAL A 193 6.40 -6.67 1.74
C VAL A 193 6.57 -5.64 0.63
N SER A 194 7.17 -6.03 -0.49
CA SER A 194 7.35 -5.15 -1.65
C SER A 194 6.02 -4.68 -2.25
N TYR A 195 5.02 -5.56 -2.35
CA TYR A 195 3.68 -5.19 -2.82
C TYR A 195 3.03 -4.17 -1.89
N ILE A 196 3.02 -4.44 -0.57
CA ILE A 196 2.40 -3.56 0.42
C ILE A 196 3.13 -2.22 0.47
N GLN A 197 4.46 -2.23 0.48
CA GLN A 197 5.30 -1.03 0.44
C GLN A 197 4.96 -0.17 -0.78
N LYS A 198 5.01 -0.74 -2.00
CA LYS A 198 4.69 0.01 -3.22
C LYS A 198 3.30 0.64 -3.16
N ARG A 199 2.30 -0.10 -2.69
CA ARG A 199 0.93 0.39 -2.61
C ARG A 199 0.79 1.52 -1.59
N LEU A 200 1.27 1.31 -0.36
CA LEU A 200 1.19 2.31 0.70
C LEU A 200 1.99 3.57 0.37
N SER A 201 3.18 3.43 -0.21
CA SER A 201 3.97 4.55 -0.71
C SER A 201 3.24 5.33 -1.80
N PHE A 202 2.66 4.64 -2.79
CA PHE A 202 1.91 5.30 -3.86
C PHE A 202 0.69 6.07 -3.34
N GLU A 203 -0.15 5.42 -2.52
CA GLU A 203 -1.35 6.02 -1.93
C GLU A 203 -0.98 7.19 -0.99
N GLY A 204 0.02 6.98 -0.12
CA GLY A 204 0.49 7.99 0.82
C GLY A 204 1.07 9.21 0.12
N ASN A 205 1.91 9.04 -0.90
CA ASN A 205 2.50 10.14 -1.66
C ASN A 205 1.45 10.93 -2.45
N HIS A 206 0.49 10.24 -3.09
CA HIS A 206 -0.63 10.92 -3.75
C HIS A 206 -1.45 11.75 -2.77
N ASN A 207 -1.79 11.18 -1.59
CA ASN A 207 -2.53 11.90 -0.57
C ASN A 207 -1.75 13.10 -0.01
N ALA A 208 -0.43 12.96 0.19
CA ALA A 208 0.41 14.07 0.62
C ALA A 208 0.39 15.22 -0.41
N LEU A 209 0.52 14.91 -1.70
CA LEU A 209 0.44 15.91 -2.76
C LEU A 209 -0.95 16.55 -2.86
N PHE A 210 -2.02 15.77 -2.69
CA PHE A 210 -3.40 16.30 -2.64
C PHE A 210 -3.54 17.36 -1.54
N TYR A 211 -3.17 17.05 -0.30
CA TYR A 211 -3.22 18.02 0.80
C TYR A 211 -2.28 19.21 0.58
N PHE A 212 -1.15 19.01 -0.08
CA PHE A 212 -0.25 20.09 -0.47
C PHE A 212 -0.92 21.07 -1.45
N PHE A 213 -1.60 20.57 -2.49
CA PHE A 213 -2.30 21.41 -3.46
C PHE A 213 -3.49 22.14 -2.84
N ASP A 214 -4.11 21.54 -1.82
CA ASP A 214 -5.15 22.17 -0.98
C ASP A 214 -4.57 23.17 0.05
N GLY A 215 -3.25 23.36 0.10
CA GLY A 215 -2.58 24.29 1.01
C GLY A 215 -2.41 23.80 2.46
N GLN A 216 -2.84 22.57 2.76
CA GLN A 216 -2.74 21.96 4.08
C GLN A 216 -1.36 21.32 4.31
N TYR A 217 -0.32 22.16 4.39
CA TYR A 217 1.08 21.72 4.46
C TYR A 217 1.38 20.77 5.62
N ASP A 218 0.86 21.00 6.82
CA ASP A 218 1.14 20.16 7.98
C ASP A 218 0.56 18.75 7.85
N LYS A 219 -0.62 18.61 7.24
CA LYS A 219 -1.21 17.30 6.94
C LYS A 219 -0.36 16.55 5.91
N ALA A 220 0.04 17.23 4.85
CA ALA A 220 0.92 16.66 3.82
C ALA A 220 2.26 16.17 4.42
N ILE A 221 2.89 16.98 5.26
CA ILE A 221 4.13 16.62 5.97
C ILE A 221 3.93 15.39 6.86
N ASN A 222 2.83 15.33 7.62
CA ASN A 222 2.54 14.20 8.49
C ASN A 222 2.35 12.90 7.71
N ILE A 223 1.71 12.95 6.54
CA ILE A 223 1.54 11.78 5.67
C ILE A 223 2.91 11.30 5.17
N CYS A 224 3.75 12.18 4.61
CA CYS A 224 5.10 11.79 4.18
C CYS A 224 5.91 11.18 5.34
N LYS A 225 5.86 11.78 6.54
CA LYS A 225 6.54 11.25 7.72
C LYS A 225 6.03 9.87 8.13
N LYS A 226 4.72 9.62 8.03
CA LYS A 226 4.14 8.29 8.30
C LYS A 226 4.69 7.25 7.33
N ILE A 227 4.70 7.54 6.03
CA ILE A 227 5.27 6.62 5.04
C ILE A 227 6.76 6.39 5.29
N ILE A 228 7.54 7.44 5.55
CA ILE A 228 8.97 7.34 5.88
C ILE A 228 9.22 6.49 7.14
N SER A 229 8.34 6.57 8.15
CA SER A 229 8.49 5.75 9.36
C SER A 229 8.27 4.26 9.10
N LEU A 230 7.42 3.92 8.12
CA LEU A 230 7.18 2.55 7.68
C LEU A 230 8.27 2.08 6.71
N PHE A 231 8.68 2.95 5.80
CA PHE A 231 9.61 2.69 4.70
C PHE A 231 10.67 3.80 4.62
N PRO A 232 11.74 3.70 5.42
CA PRO A 232 12.79 4.73 5.45
C PRO A 232 13.54 4.90 4.12
N ASP A 233 13.44 3.92 3.23
CA ASP A 233 14.06 3.86 1.90
C ASP A 233 13.13 4.32 0.76
N ASP A 234 11.94 4.85 1.08
CA ASP A 234 11.03 5.42 0.07
C ASP A 234 11.51 6.79 -0.43
N PHE A 235 12.11 6.77 -1.62
CA PHE A 235 12.63 7.95 -2.31
C PHE A 235 11.55 9.03 -2.53
N ASP A 236 10.37 8.66 -3.03
CA ASP A 236 9.32 9.59 -3.41
C ASP A 236 8.80 10.34 -2.18
N SER A 237 8.70 9.65 -1.04
CA SER A 237 8.29 10.25 0.23
C SER A 237 9.29 11.29 0.75
N TRP A 238 10.60 11.03 0.62
CA TRP A 238 11.63 12.00 0.99
C TRP A 238 11.68 13.20 0.06
N GLU A 239 11.49 12.98 -1.25
CA GLU A 239 11.39 14.05 -2.25
C GLU A 239 10.19 14.95 -1.98
N ASN A 240 8.99 14.36 -1.83
CA ASN A 240 7.75 15.08 -1.54
C ASN A 240 7.87 15.88 -0.24
N LEU A 241 8.43 15.29 0.82
CA LEU A 241 8.67 15.98 2.08
C LEU A 241 9.58 17.22 1.87
N GLY A 242 10.67 17.07 1.11
CA GLY A 242 11.57 18.18 0.78
C GLY A 242 10.87 19.31 0.01
N TYR A 243 10.03 18.95 -0.96
CA TYR A 243 9.26 19.89 -1.77
C TYR A 243 8.22 20.65 -0.94
N ILE A 244 7.43 19.93 -0.13
CA ILE A 244 6.41 20.51 0.74
C ILE A 244 7.05 21.47 1.75
N LEU A 245 8.15 21.06 2.40
CA LEU A 245 8.88 21.89 3.37
C LEU A 245 9.47 23.15 2.72
N THR A 246 9.95 23.04 1.48
CA THR A 246 10.45 24.20 0.71
C THR A 246 9.34 25.23 0.51
N ARG A 247 8.15 24.77 0.13
CA ARG A 247 6.98 25.64 -0.08
C ARG A 247 6.46 26.24 1.22
N LYS A 248 6.55 25.50 2.33
CA LYS A 248 6.29 25.99 3.70
C LYS A 248 7.40 26.91 4.25
N ARG A 249 8.49 27.13 3.50
CA ARG A 249 9.68 27.93 3.88
C ARG A 249 10.50 27.36 5.04
N GLU A 250 10.35 26.07 5.34
CA GLU A 250 11.19 25.35 6.31
C GLU A 250 12.49 24.84 5.65
N TYR A 251 13.32 25.77 5.14
CA TYR A 251 14.45 25.44 4.26
C TYR A 251 15.47 24.47 4.86
N GLN A 252 15.76 24.57 6.17
CA GLN A 252 16.73 23.68 6.80
C GLN A 252 16.23 22.23 6.87
N ASN A 253 14.93 22.03 7.10
CA ASN A 253 14.30 20.71 7.11
C ASN A 253 14.16 20.16 5.68
N ALA A 254 13.82 21.01 4.72
CA ALA A 254 13.78 20.64 3.30
C ALA A 254 15.14 20.12 2.80
N ILE A 255 16.24 20.81 3.14
CA ILE A 255 17.60 20.37 2.80
C ILE A 255 17.91 18.99 3.39
N LYS A 256 17.46 18.69 4.62
CA LYS A 256 17.66 17.37 5.24
C LYS A 256 16.90 16.29 4.46
N ALA A 257 15.63 16.53 4.14
CA ALA A 257 14.80 15.58 3.41
C ALA A 257 15.36 15.30 2.00
N TYR A 258 15.73 16.34 1.25
CA TYR A 258 16.35 16.18 -0.07
C TYR A 258 17.70 15.47 -0.03
N LYS A 259 18.52 15.70 1.01
CA LYS A 259 19.76 14.93 1.19
C LYS A 259 19.47 13.45 1.44
N LYS A 260 18.45 13.12 2.22
CA LYS A 260 18.01 11.74 2.42
C LYS A 260 17.52 11.09 1.12
N ALA A 261 16.71 11.78 0.32
CA ALA A 261 16.34 11.29 -1.01
C ALA A 261 17.57 11.01 -1.89
N LEU A 262 18.57 11.91 -1.89
CA LEU A 262 19.82 11.74 -2.65
C LEU A 262 20.77 10.67 -2.11
N GLU A 263 20.62 10.23 -0.86
CA GLU A 263 21.31 9.04 -0.33
C GLU A 263 20.75 7.76 -1.00
N LEU A 264 19.44 7.73 -1.30
CA LEU A 264 18.75 6.60 -1.92
C LEU A 264 18.94 6.56 -3.44
N LYS A 265 18.71 7.69 -4.13
CA LYS A 265 18.81 7.80 -5.59
C LYS A 265 19.29 9.18 -5.99
N LYS A 266 20.26 9.24 -6.90
CA LYS A 266 20.73 10.51 -7.47
C LYS A 266 19.67 11.06 -8.43
N ASP A 267 19.34 12.34 -8.25
CA ASP A 267 18.31 12.99 -9.04
C ASP A 267 18.69 14.45 -9.37
N GLY A 268 18.55 14.82 -10.64
CA GLY A 268 18.91 16.15 -11.15
C GLY A 268 18.00 17.26 -10.61
N ILE A 269 16.70 16.98 -10.48
CA ILE A 269 15.69 17.90 -9.96
C ILE A 269 15.97 18.19 -8.49
N ILE A 270 16.25 17.17 -7.67
CA ILE A 270 16.58 17.37 -6.26
C ILE A 270 17.89 18.16 -6.10
N TYR A 271 18.90 17.91 -6.92
CA TYR A 271 20.12 18.73 -6.90
C TYR A 271 19.86 20.20 -7.27
N LYS A 272 18.95 20.44 -8.22
CA LYS A 272 18.50 21.78 -8.60
C LYS A 272 17.77 22.47 -7.44
N GLU A 273 16.85 21.78 -6.76
CA GLU A 273 16.16 22.32 -5.57
C GLU A 273 17.14 22.64 -4.43
N LEU A 274 18.10 21.76 -4.15
CA LEU A 274 19.16 22.06 -3.17
C LEU A 274 19.99 23.28 -3.57
N ALA A 275 20.34 23.43 -4.86
CA ALA A 275 21.07 24.59 -5.33
C ALA A 275 20.30 25.89 -5.05
N TYR A 276 18.99 25.92 -5.33
CA TYR A 276 18.13 27.06 -5.00
C TYR A 276 18.05 27.32 -3.49
N LEU A 277 17.87 26.28 -2.67
CA LEU A 277 17.79 26.44 -1.22
C LEU A 277 19.10 27.02 -0.63
N TYR A 278 20.26 26.54 -1.07
CA TYR A 278 21.55 27.13 -0.65
C TYR A 278 21.76 28.55 -1.19
N PHE A 279 21.26 28.85 -2.38
CA PHE A 279 21.29 30.21 -2.93
C PHE A 279 20.46 31.18 -2.08
N LEU A 280 19.25 30.79 -1.68
CA LEU A 280 18.40 31.58 -0.78
C LEU A 280 19.05 31.81 0.59
N LYS A 281 19.80 30.82 1.08
CA LYS A 281 20.61 30.93 2.30
C LYS A 281 21.92 31.71 2.13
N LYS A 282 22.21 32.24 0.93
CA LYS A 282 23.45 32.95 0.56
C LYS A 282 24.72 32.08 0.67
N GLU A 283 24.58 30.76 0.71
CA GLU A 283 25.68 29.79 0.71
C GLU A 283 26.10 29.48 -0.74
N TYR A 284 26.58 30.51 -1.46
CA TYR A 284 26.76 30.47 -2.93
C TYR A 284 27.72 29.38 -3.43
N ASP A 285 28.77 29.04 -2.67
CA ASP A 285 29.68 27.94 -3.00
C ASP A 285 28.95 26.60 -3.12
N LYS A 286 28.07 26.31 -2.15
CA LYS A 286 27.27 25.08 -2.15
C LYS A 286 26.23 25.12 -3.27
N ALA A 287 25.55 26.26 -3.44
CA ALA A 287 24.58 26.44 -4.50
C ALA A 287 25.19 26.15 -5.88
N PHE A 288 26.38 26.68 -6.16
CA PHE A 288 27.08 26.42 -7.43
C PHE A 288 27.46 24.95 -7.59
N ASN A 289 28.02 24.32 -6.56
CA ASN A 289 28.41 22.91 -6.63
C ASN A 289 27.21 22.01 -6.90
N PHE A 290 26.08 22.24 -6.22
CA PHE A 290 24.85 21.49 -6.47
C PHE A 290 24.28 21.76 -7.86
N SER A 291 24.34 23.00 -8.36
CA SER A 291 23.92 23.33 -9.74
C SER A 291 24.75 22.58 -10.79
N LYS A 292 26.05 22.37 -10.53
CA LYS A 292 26.93 21.60 -11.41
C LYS A 292 26.54 20.13 -11.42
N SER A 293 26.23 19.55 -10.27
CA SER A 293 25.76 18.17 -10.15
C SER A 293 24.41 17.98 -10.85
N ALA A 294 23.46 18.91 -10.68
CA ALA A 294 22.17 18.89 -11.36
C ALA A 294 22.34 18.83 -12.89
N ILE A 295 23.12 19.75 -13.47
CA ILE A 295 23.34 19.84 -14.93
C ILE A 295 24.12 18.64 -15.47
N LYS A 296 24.99 18.04 -14.65
CA LYS A 296 25.71 16.82 -15.04
C LYS A 296 24.77 15.64 -15.22
N LEU A 297 23.73 15.53 -14.37
CA LEU A 297 22.73 14.47 -14.47
C LEU A 297 21.66 14.78 -15.52
N ASP A 298 21.23 16.03 -15.58
CA ASP A 298 20.23 16.51 -16.53
C ASP A 298 20.69 17.83 -17.17
N PRO A 299 21.26 17.77 -18.38
CA PRO A 299 21.72 18.95 -19.11
C PRO A 299 20.63 20.00 -19.40
N GLU A 300 19.35 19.62 -19.44
CA GLU A 300 18.24 20.54 -19.73
C GLU A 300 18.04 21.56 -18.59
N LEU A 301 18.40 21.18 -17.36
CA LEU A 301 18.35 22.07 -16.20
C LEU A 301 19.30 23.26 -16.30
N LYS A 302 20.22 23.27 -17.28
CA LYS A 302 21.20 24.34 -17.49
C LYS A 302 20.55 25.71 -17.63
N PHE A 303 19.41 25.80 -18.33
CA PHE A 303 18.71 27.07 -18.49
C PHE A 303 18.16 27.57 -17.15
N SER A 304 17.46 26.71 -16.41
CA SER A 304 16.89 27.07 -15.10
C SER A 304 17.96 27.53 -14.10
N LEU A 305 19.15 26.91 -14.13
CA LEU A 305 20.24 27.18 -13.19
C LEU A 305 21.21 28.29 -13.65
N LYS A 306 20.92 28.96 -14.77
CA LYS A 306 21.79 30.02 -15.34
C LYS A 306 22.08 31.12 -14.32
N ASN A 307 21.05 31.54 -13.57
CA ASN A 307 21.17 32.64 -12.60
C ASN A 307 22.12 32.28 -11.45
N ILE A 308 21.99 31.08 -10.86
CA ILE A 308 22.88 30.62 -9.78
C ILE A 308 24.34 30.60 -10.26
N LYS A 309 24.58 30.17 -11.51
CA LYS A 309 25.91 30.19 -12.11
C LYS A 309 26.45 31.59 -12.37
N MET A 310 25.62 32.51 -12.84
CA MET A 310 26.01 33.91 -13.09
C MET A 310 26.44 34.63 -11.81
N TYR A 311 25.69 34.42 -10.72
CA TYR A 311 26.03 34.97 -9.40
C TYR A 311 27.33 34.39 -8.82
N TYR A 312 27.67 33.16 -9.16
CA TYR A 312 28.92 32.50 -8.79
C TYR A 312 29.99 32.71 -9.87
N HIS A 313 30.34 33.97 -10.15
CA HIS A 313 31.45 34.27 -11.05
C HIS A 313 32.77 34.01 -10.31
N PRO A 314 33.71 33.21 -10.86
CA PRO A 314 35.02 32.93 -10.24
C PRO A 314 35.85 34.20 -9.94
N LYS A 315 35.52 35.34 -10.56
CA LYS A 315 36.10 36.65 -10.26
C LYS A 315 35.81 37.12 -8.82
N ARG A 316 34.71 36.70 -8.17
CA ARG A 316 34.46 37.02 -6.74
C ARG A 316 35.41 36.32 -5.77
N LYS A 317 35.96 35.14 -6.13
CA LYS A 317 37.02 34.48 -5.35
C LYS A 317 38.41 35.04 -5.63
N LEU A 318 38.62 35.64 -6.80
CA LEU A 318 39.87 36.32 -7.16
C LEU A 318 40.00 37.71 -6.52
N ILE A 319 38.90 38.37 -6.14
CA ILE A 319 38.98 39.72 -5.55
C ILE A 319 39.81 39.72 -4.25
N PRO A 320 39.61 38.82 -3.26
CA PRO A 320 40.44 38.79 -2.05
C PRO A 320 41.90 38.40 -2.31
N SER A 321 42.16 37.47 -3.24
CA SER A 321 43.54 37.05 -3.56
C SER A 321 44.31 38.12 -4.32
N ILE A 322 43.66 38.80 -5.28
CA ILE A 322 44.21 39.95 -5.98
C ILE A 322 44.40 41.11 -4.99
N PHE A 323 43.46 41.37 -4.07
CA PHE A 323 43.64 42.41 -3.04
C PHE A 323 44.83 42.12 -2.12
N SER A 324 44.99 40.87 -1.66
CA SER A 324 46.12 40.48 -0.82
C SER A 324 47.46 40.53 -1.58
N TYR A 325 47.47 40.10 -2.83
CA TYR A 325 48.63 40.18 -3.71
C TYR A 325 49.02 41.63 -4.00
N VAL A 326 48.05 42.49 -4.35
CA VAL A 326 48.27 43.91 -4.62
C VAL A 326 48.67 44.68 -3.35
N LYS A 327 48.11 44.37 -2.18
CA LYS A 327 48.50 44.98 -0.89
C LYS A 327 49.97 44.71 -0.54
N ASN A 328 50.49 43.51 -0.86
CA ASN A 328 51.92 43.20 -0.71
C ASN A 328 52.83 43.93 -1.71
N TYR A 329 52.31 44.31 -2.89
CA TYR A 329 53.07 45.11 -3.87
C TYR A 329 53.06 46.62 -3.59
N ILE A 330 52.07 47.13 -2.82
CA ILE A 330 51.94 48.55 -2.46
C ILE A 330 53.00 49.02 -1.43
N THR A 331 53.71 48.10 -0.76
CA THR A 331 54.83 48.45 0.13
C THR A 331 56.08 48.92 -0.63
N ASN A 332 56.09 48.82 -1.96
CA ASN A 332 57.14 49.37 -2.82
C ASN A 332 56.76 50.79 -3.31
N PRO A 333 57.44 51.87 -2.85
CA PRO A 333 57.03 53.26 -3.09
C PRO A 333 56.95 53.67 -4.56
N ASN A 334 57.69 53.00 -5.45
CA ASN A 334 57.82 53.39 -6.86
C ASN A 334 56.68 52.89 -7.77
N ILE A 335 55.78 52.02 -7.28
CA ILE A 335 54.72 51.39 -8.09
C ILE A 335 53.32 51.99 -7.79
N LYS A 336 53.24 52.91 -6.82
CA LYS A 336 52.00 53.40 -6.21
C LYS A 336 50.99 54.00 -7.20
N PHE A 337 51.44 54.74 -8.21
CA PHE A 337 50.54 55.51 -9.08
C PHE A 337 49.83 54.66 -10.15
N ARG A 338 50.54 53.71 -10.75
CA ARG A 338 50.03 52.90 -11.87
C ARG A 338 49.03 51.82 -11.41
N VAL A 339 49.21 51.32 -10.19
CA VAL A 339 48.31 50.31 -9.58
C VAL A 339 47.01 50.92 -9.09
N TYR A 340 47.04 52.12 -8.49
CA TYR A 340 45.83 52.83 -8.08
C TYR A 340 44.92 53.21 -9.26
N PHE A 341 45.50 53.61 -10.39
CA PHE A 341 44.75 53.93 -11.62
C PHE A 341 44.02 52.69 -12.19
N ASN A 342 44.69 51.54 -12.23
CA ASN A 342 44.10 50.29 -12.71
C ASN A 342 43.03 49.72 -11.76
N LEU A 343 43.17 49.91 -10.45
CA LEU A 343 42.16 49.53 -9.46
C LEU A 343 40.88 50.36 -9.61
N ARG A 344 40.99 51.67 -9.83
CA ARG A 344 39.85 52.57 -10.01
C ARG A 344 39.08 52.29 -11.32
N ILE A 345 39.80 51.89 -12.37
CA ILE A 345 39.19 51.41 -13.63
C ILE A 345 38.51 50.07 -13.42
N MET A 346 39.09 49.15 -12.64
CA MET A 346 38.44 47.89 -12.29
C MET A 346 37.18 48.10 -11.44
N GLU A 347 37.19 49.01 -10.46
CA GLU A 347 36.01 49.38 -9.69
C GLU A 347 34.92 50.01 -10.58
N GLN A 348 35.27 50.89 -11.51
CA GLN A 348 34.31 51.47 -12.46
C GLN A 348 33.74 50.43 -13.43
N TYR A 349 34.54 49.47 -13.90
CA TYR A 349 34.06 48.37 -14.73
C TYR A 349 33.15 47.41 -13.98
N ILE A 350 33.42 47.19 -12.68
CA ILE A 350 32.58 46.36 -11.81
C ILE A 350 31.27 47.09 -11.50
N MET A 351 31.30 48.37 -11.14
CA MET A 351 30.12 49.18 -10.86
C MET A 351 29.23 49.38 -12.10
N GLY A 352 29.83 49.62 -13.27
CA GLY A 352 29.11 49.77 -14.55
C GLY A 352 28.41 48.49 -15.03
N TYR A 353 28.87 47.32 -14.60
CA TYR A 353 28.21 46.04 -14.86
C TYR A 353 26.99 45.79 -13.96
N PHE A 354 26.89 46.49 -12.82
CA PHE A 354 25.75 46.39 -11.90
C PHE A 354 24.72 47.53 -12.07
N SER A 355 25.04 48.60 -12.81
CA SER A 355 24.12 49.72 -13.03
C SER A 355 23.23 49.59 -14.27
N ASN A 356 23.40 48.55 -15.08
CA ASN A 356 22.56 48.29 -16.27
C ASN A 356 21.38 47.33 -16.00
N GLU A 357 21.09 46.98 -14.75
CA GLU A 357 19.92 46.18 -14.34
C GLU A 357 19.28 46.75 -13.06
N LEU A 358 18.79 47.99 -13.13
CA LEU A 358 17.77 48.53 -12.21
C LEU A 358 16.47 48.75 -12.98
#